data_AF-A0A973HXV5-F1
#
_entry.id   AF-A0A973HXV5-F1
#
_cell.length_a   1.000
_cell.length_b   1.000
_cell.length_c   1.000
_cell.angle_alpha   90.00
_cell.angle_beta   90.00
_cell.angle_gamma   90.00
#
_symmetry.space_group_name_H-M   'P 1'
#
loop_
_entity.id
_entity.type
_entity.pdbx_description
1 polymer ?
#
loop_
_entity_poly.entity_id
_entity_poly.type
_entity_poly.pdbx_seq_one_letter_code
_entity_poly.pdbx_strand_id
1 'polypeptide(L)'
;RYRDAQVTPEFEIRLFTGEKSDFLQAHELSGGTLQGLSFGFRLAFAQAFVRAVTEAPQFLFLDEPFPAMDRMRVLRTLQALPRLSQELSQVFVAHPDLDSDARDSFDLLIETEVGVDHLDMDLASFGISKVPEPMPDPPLPKRRAPAPPPSPAVETSSTDRPIFGSEEAPAREVVKPNPAASEPPQEPAPPPPPPVAPPEPPATELPLDSDDWTIPGA
;
A
#
# COMPACT_ATOMS: atom_id res chain seq x y z
N ARG A 1 21.85 -4.36 4.84
CA ARG A 1 21.32 -4.82 6.15
C ARG A 1 20.27 -5.90 5.95
N TYR A 2 19.20 -5.64 5.18
CA TYR A 2 18.25 -6.65 4.75
C TYR A 2 18.51 -7.01 3.29
N ARG A 3 18.45 -8.30 2.94
CA ARG A 3 18.79 -8.79 1.60
C ARG A 3 17.57 -9.30 0.85
N ASP A 4 16.77 -10.12 1.52
CA ASP A 4 15.65 -10.82 0.92
C ASP A 4 14.38 -10.54 1.73
N ALA A 5 13.24 -10.50 1.05
CA ALA A 5 11.92 -10.41 1.66
C ALA A 5 11.12 -11.65 1.25
N GLN A 6 10.46 -12.27 2.22
CA GLN A 6 9.57 -13.40 1.99
C GLN A 6 8.16 -13.00 2.41
N VAL A 7 7.18 -13.36 1.58
CA VAL A 7 5.75 -13.28 1.92
C VAL A 7 5.25 -14.69 2.16
N THR A 8 4.68 -14.97 3.33
CA THR A 8 4.12 -16.29 3.65
C THR A 8 2.74 -16.49 3.00
N PRO A 9 2.21 -17.72 2.93
CA PRO A 9 0.84 -17.98 2.47
C PRO A 9 -0.23 -17.22 3.26
N GLU A 10 0.04 -16.90 4.52
CA GLU A 10 -0.80 -16.10 5.41
C GLU A 10 -0.61 -14.58 5.21
N PHE A 11 0.15 -14.18 4.18
CA PHE A 11 0.51 -12.80 3.86
C PHE A 11 1.35 -12.10 4.94
N GLU A 12 2.10 -12.86 5.75
CA GLU A 12 3.08 -12.28 6.65
C GLU A 12 4.37 -11.93 5.90
N ILE A 13 4.95 -10.77 6.20
CA ILE A 13 6.22 -10.36 5.61
C ILE A 13 7.36 -10.68 6.57
N ARG A 14 8.38 -11.36 6.06
CA ARG A 14 9.63 -11.68 6.78
C ARG A 14 10.82 -11.11 6.03
N LEU A 15 11.77 -10.53 6.75
CA LEU A 15 12.96 -9.93 6.16
C LEU A 15 14.22 -10.73 6.54
N PHE A 16 14.94 -11.22 5.54
CA PHE A 16 16.23 -11.87 5.76
C PHE A 16 17.31 -10.84 6.08
N THR A 17 18.00 -11.06 7.20
CA THR A 17 19.20 -10.29 7.54
C THR A 17 20.45 -11.16 7.40
N GLY A 18 21.46 -10.64 6.68
CA GLY A 18 22.75 -11.32 6.57
C GLY A 18 23.50 -11.40 7.90
N GLU A 19 23.22 -10.49 8.84
CA GLU A 19 23.89 -10.45 10.15
C GLU A 19 23.49 -11.61 11.06
N LYS A 20 22.21 -12.02 11.02
CA LYS A 20 21.72 -13.18 11.80
C LYS A 20 21.56 -14.44 10.94
N SER A 21 21.77 -14.33 9.63
CA SER A 21 21.51 -15.41 8.66
C SER A 21 20.12 -16.04 8.81
N ASP A 22 19.12 -15.23 9.19
CA ASP A 22 17.76 -15.69 9.46
C ASP A 22 16.72 -14.63 9.01
N PHE A 23 15.48 -15.08 8.89
CA PHE A 23 14.31 -14.26 8.59
C PHE A 23 13.72 -13.66 9.86
N LEU A 24 13.75 -12.34 9.94
CA LEU A 24 13.11 -11.58 11.01
C LEU A 24 11.62 -11.43 10.73
N GLN A 25 10.83 -11.61 11.78
CA GLN A 25 9.41 -11.30 11.77
C GLN A 25 9.17 -9.80 11.94
N ALA A 26 7.98 -9.33 11.55
CA ALA A 26 7.61 -7.92 11.62
C ALA A 26 7.79 -7.30 13.02
N HIS A 27 7.55 -8.07 14.09
CA HIS A 27 7.68 -7.61 15.48
C HIS A 27 9.14 -7.43 15.92
N GLU A 28 10.11 -7.99 15.19
CA GLU A 28 11.54 -7.86 15.45
C GLU A 28 12.17 -6.68 14.69
N LEU A 29 11.40 -6.02 13.82
CA LEU A 29 11.84 -4.87 13.05
C LEU A 29 11.63 -3.58 13.83
N SER A 30 12.53 -2.60 13.64
CA SER A 30 12.31 -1.26 14.17
C SER A 30 11.07 -0.62 13.53
N GLY A 31 10.36 0.23 14.27
CA GLY A 31 9.15 0.91 13.79
C GLY A 31 9.35 1.61 12.44
N GLY A 32 10.44 2.34 12.26
CA GLY A 32 10.78 2.99 10.98
C GLY A 32 11.10 2.03 9.84
N THR A 33 11.57 0.81 10.12
CA THR A 33 11.77 -0.23 9.09
C THR A 33 10.45 -0.86 8.69
N LEU A 34 9.59 -1.17 9.66
CA LEU A 34 8.26 -1.71 9.40
C LEU A 34 7.39 -0.71 8.61
N GLN A 35 7.44 0.57 8.96
CA GLN A 35 6.72 1.62 8.23
C GLN A 35 7.26 1.79 6.81
N GLY A 36 8.58 1.86 6.62
CA GLY A 36 9.17 1.95 5.28
C GLY A 36 8.79 0.75 4.40
N LEU A 37 8.75 -0.45 4.99
CA LEU A 37 8.31 -1.66 4.31
C LEU A 37 6.83 -1.59 3.93
N SER A 38 5.96 -1.25 4.88
CA SER A 38 4.52 -1.08 4.66
C SER A 38 4.23 -0.05 3.57
N PHE A 39 4.93 1.09 3.62
CA PHE A 39 4.86 2.14 2.60
C PHE A 39 5.26 1.62 1.22
N GLY A 40 6.38 0.90 1.12
CA GLY A 40 6.84 0.27 -0.13
C GLY A 40 5.83 -0.73 -0.70
N PHE A 41 5.18 -1.55 0.14
CA PHE A 41 4.14 -2.47 -0.32
C PHE A 41 2.90 -1.75 -0.82
N ARG A 42 2.43 -0.72 -0.11
CA ARG A 42 1.29 0.09 -0.55
C ARG A 42 1.55 0.68 -1.94
N LEU A 43 2.76 1.21 -2.16
CA LEU A 43 3.17 1.70 -3.47
C LEU A 43 3.18 0.58 -4.52
N ALA A 44 3.79 -0.57 -4.23
CA ALA A 44 3.84 -1.70 -5.16
C ALA A 44 2.44 -2.20 -5.55
N PHE A 45 1.51 -2.27 -4.58
CA PHE A 45 0.12 -2.64 -4.86
C PHE A 45 -0.62 -1.57 -5.66
N ALA A 46 -0.42 -0.28 -5.34
CA ALA A 46 -1.01 0.81 -6.12
C ALA A 46 -0.55 0.73 -7.58
N GLN A 47 0.74 0.48 -7.82
CA GLN A 47 1.29 0.31 -9.16
C GLN A 47 0.70 -0.91 -9.89
N ALA A 48 0.64 -2.06 -9.21
CA ALA A 48 0.06 -3.27 -9.78
C ALA A 48 -1.41 -3.07 -10.13
N PHE A 49 -2.16 -2.36 -9.28
CA PHE A 49 -3.57 -2.05 -9.50
C PHE A 49 -3.77 -1.10 -10.69
N VAL A 50 -3.02 0.00 -10.76
CA VAL A 50 -3.09 0.96 -11.86
C VAL A 50 -2.78 0.28 -13.20
N ARG A 51 -1.75 -0.58 -13.22
CA ARG A 51 -1.39 -1.38 -14.40
C ARG A 51 -2.48 -2.36 -14.82
N ALA A 52 -3.20 -2.95 -13.88
CA ALA A 52 -4.21 -3.96 -14.17
C ALA A 52 -5.58 -3.38 -14.55
N VAL A 53 -5.92 -2.18 -14.07
CA VAL A 53 -7.28 -1.64 -14.16
C VAL A 53 -7.39 -0.45 -15.09
N THR A 54 -6.51 0.55 -14.94
CA THR A 54 -6.67 1.83 -15.62
C THR A 54 -5.76 1.99 -16.84
N GLU A 55 -4.57 1.39 -16.83
CA GLU A 55 -3.55 1.52 -17.90
C GLU A 55 -3.20 2.97 -18.29
N ALA A 56 -3.54 3.94 -17.42
CA ALA A 56 -3.43 5.37 -17.69
C ALA A 56 -2.70 6.09 -16.54
N PRO A 57 -1.96 7.18 -16.82
CA PRO A 57 -1.36 8.06 -15.83
C PRO A 57 -2.32 8.40 -14.67
N GLN A 58 -1.89 8.13 -13.44
CA GLN A 58 -2.59 8.46 -12.20
C GLN A 58 -1.75 9.37 -11.31
N PHE A 59 -2.42 10.01 -10.38
CA PHE A 59 -1.82 10.80 -9.31
C PHE A 59 -1.76 9.99 -8.01
N LEU A 60 -0.77 10.31 -7.17
CA LEU A 60 -0.58 9.74 -5.84
C LEU A 60 -0.59 10.86 -4.80
N PHE A 61 -1.46 10.77 -3.80
CA PHE A 61 -1.47 11.64 -2.63
C PHE A 61 -0.91 10.91 -1.43
N LEU A 62 0.09 11.51 -0.78
CA LEU A 62 0.73 11.00 0.43
C LEU A 62 0.54 12.02 1.55
N ASP A 63 -0.24 11.65 2.56
CA ASP A 63 -0.45 12.45 3.76
C ASP A 63 0.42 11.91 4.89
N GLU A 64 1.36 12.72 5.35
CA GLU A 64 2.38 12.40 6.37
C GLU A 64 2.98 10.98 6.22
N PRO A 65 3.63 10.65 5.08
CA PRO A 65 4.05 9.28 4.81
C PRO A 65 5.21 8.77 5.69
N PHE A 66 5.85 9.63 6.49
CA PHE A 66 7.15 9.33 7.13
C PHE A 66 7.20 9.46 8.68
N PRO A 67 6.16 9.10 9.45
CA PRO A 67 6.07 9.47 10.86
C PRO A 67 7.16 8.85 11.76
N ALA A 68 7.77 7.73 11.38
CA ALA A 68 8.89 7.11 12.11
C ALA A 68 10.12 6.81 11.25
N MET A 69 10.25 7.44 10.08
CA MET A 69 11.45 7.29 9.24
C MET A 69 12.51 8.31 9.64
N ASP A 70 13.78 7.89 9.63
CA ASP A 70 14.90 8.81 9.82
C ASP A 70 15.09 9.72 8.60
N ARG A 71 15.72 10.88 8.80
CA ARG A 71 15.97 11.90 7.76
C ARG A 71 16.57 11.31 6.47
N MET A 72 17.55 10.43 6.59
CA MET A 72 18.20 9.82 5.43
C MET A 72 17.27 8.89 4.66
N ARG A 73 16.37 8.17 5.34
CA ARG A 73 15.34 7.36 4.68
C ARG A 73 14.28 8.22 4.00
N VAL A 74 13.85 9.32 4.61
CA VAL A 74 12.90 10.27 4.01
C VAL A 74 13.46 10.82 2.70
N LEU A 75 14.67 11.40 2.75
CA LEU A 75 15.34 11.96 1.58
C LEU A 75 15.46 10.93 0.44
N ARG A 76 15.95 9.73 0.74
CA ARG A 76 16.09 8.67 -0.28
C ARG A 76 14.75 8.22 -0.85
N THR A 77 13.71 8.20 -0.04
CA THR A 77 12.37 7.83 -0.49
C THR A 77 11.81 8.88 -1.44
N LEU A 78 11.90 10.16 -1.07
CA LEU A 78 11.47 11.28 -1.93
C LEU A 78 12.22 11.30 -3.26
N GLN A 79 13.53 11.08 -3.25
CA GLN A 79 14.35 10.99 -4.47
C GLN A 79 13.99 9.78 -5.35
N ALA A 80 13.43 8.71 -4.78
CA ALA A 80 13.03 7.51 -5.50
C ALA A 80 11.61 7.58 -6.07
N LEU A 81 10.71 8.36 -5.47
CA LEU A 81 9.30 8.45 -5.86
C LEU A 81 9.10 8.77 -7.37
N PRO A 82 9.78 9.77 -7.97
CA PRO A 82 9.61 10.09 -9.39
C PRO A 82 10.06 8.96 -10.33
N ARG A 83 10.89 8.03 -9.84
CA ARG A 83 11.47 6.92 -10.62
C ARG A 83 10.72 5.61 -10.43
N LEU A 84 9.70 5.61 -9.57
CA LEU A 84 9.05 4.39 -9.12
C LEU A 84 8.17 3.77 -10.20
N SER A 85 7.45 4.59 -10.97
CA SER A 85 6.53 4.13 -12.02
C SER A 85 6.21 5.26 -13.00
N GLN A 86 6.09 4.93 -14.28
CA GLN A 86 5.64 5.89 -15.29
C GLN A 86 4.13 6.16 -15.19
N GLU A 87 3.40 5.19 -14.66
CA GLU A 87 1.95 5.21 -14.45
C GLU A 87 1.55 6.11 -13.27
N LEU A 88 2.42 6.30 -12.26
CA LEU A 88 2.22 7.27 -11.19
C LEU A 88 2.90 8.60 -11.56
N SER A 89 2.27 9.33 -12.48
CA SER A 89 2.90 10.47 -13.15
C SER A 89 2.94 11.75 -12.32
N GLN A 90 2.12 11.86 -11.26
CA GLN A 90 2.14 13.01 -10.36
C GLN A 90 2.06 12.55 -8.91
N VAL A 91 2.94 13.10 -8.05
CA VAL A 91 2.99 12.76 -6.63
C VAL A 91 2.85 14.03 -5.80
N PHE A 92 1.89 14.02 -4.88
CA PHE A 92 1.65 15.07 -3.90
C PHE A 92 2.03 14.55 -2.52
N VAL A 93 2.81 15.31 -1.77
CA VAL A 93 3.22 14.96 -0.41
C VAL A 93 2.84 16.10 0.51
N ALA A 94 2.00 15.83 1.50
CA ALA A 94 1.75 16.72 2.62
C ALA A 94 2.59 16.24 3.80
N HIS A 95 3.41 17.13 4.36
CA HIS A 95 4.27 16.79 5.50
C HIS A 95 4.62 18.05 6.31
N PRO A 96 4.44 18.04 7.64
CA PRO A 96 4.95 19.10 8.50
C PRO A 96 6.48 18.99 8.60
N ASP A 97 7.21 20.06 8.31
CA ASP A 97 8.65 20.17 8.61
C ASP A 97 9.60 19.19 7.89
N LEU A 98 9.63 19.27 6.55
CA LEU A 98 10.72 18.66 5.78
C LEU A 98 12.02 19.48 5.90
N ASP A 99 13.16 18.79 5.95
CA ASP A 99 14.49 19.39 5.91
C ASP A 99 14.81 19.99 4.53
N SER A 100 15.78 20.91 4.48
CA SER A 100 16.18 21.59 3.23
C SER A 100 16.45 20.63 2.08
N ASP A 101 17.18 19.55 2.35
CA ASP A 101 17.60 18.60 1.33
C ASP A 101 16.40 17.79 0.77
N ALA A 102 15.41 17.52 1.62
CA ALA A 102 14.16 16.88 1.20
C ALA A 102 13.27 17.84 0.39
N ARG A 103 13.23 19.12 0.75
CA ARG A 103 12.49 20.16 0.00
C ARG A 103 13.03 20.31 -1.43
N ASP A 104 14.33 20.20 -1.61
CA ASP A 104 14.99 20.25 -2.94
C ASP A 104 14.61 19.06 -3.84
N SER A 105 13.93 18.04 -3.31
CA SER A 105 13.44 16.89 -4.11
C SER A 105 12.10 17.16 -4.81
N PHE A 106 11.48 18.32 -4.59
CA PHE A 106 10.18 18.67 -5.16
C PHE A 106 10.31 19.66 -6.31
N ASP A 107 9.55 19.44 -7.39
CA ASP A 107 9.44 20.39 -8.50
C ASP A 107 8.63 21.65 -8.10
N LEU A 108 7.70 21.49 -7.15
CA LEU A 108 6.85 22.55 -6.63
C LEU A 108 6.67 22.39 -5.12
N LEU A 109 6.98 23.44 -4.37
CA LEU A 109 6.74 23.51 -2.93
C LEU A 109 5.59 24.49 -2.65
N ILE A 110 4.60 24.03 -1.91
CA ILE A 110 3.51 24.86 -1.39
C ILE A 110 3.67 24.93 0.12
N GLU A 111 4.04 26.10 0.62
CA GLU A 111 4.15 26.34 2.06
C GLU A 111 2.83 26.93 2.58
N THR A 112 2.35 26.38 3.69
CA THR A 112 1.12 26.82 4.34
C THR A 112 1.42 27.21 5.78
N GLU A 113 0.84 28.32 6.25
CA GLU A 113 0.99 28.80 7.61
C GLU A 113 -0.38 28.90 8.29
N VAL A 114 -0.43 28.60 9.59
CA VAL A 114 -1.65 28.76 10.38
C VAL A 114 -2.04 30.23 10.45
N GLY A 115 -3.27 30.55 10.05
CA GLY A 115 -3.80 31.91 10.06
C GLY A 115 -3.68 32.65 8.73
N VAL A 116 -3.08 32.02 7.72
CA VAL A 116 -3.12 32.48 6.33
C VAL A 116 -4.20 31.72 5.58
N ASP A 117 -5.15 32.43 4.98
CA ASP A 117 -6.32 31.87 4.28
C ASP A 117 -6.25 32.04 2.75
N HIS A 118 -5.20 32.68 2.25
CA HIS A 118 -4.95 32.91 0.83
C HIS A 118 -3.54 32.47 0.48
N LEU A 119 -3.39 31.93 -0.72
CA LEU A 119 -2.12 31.45 -1.25
C LEU A 119 -1.86 32.18 -2.57
N ASP A 120 -0.90 33.09 -2.56
CA ASP A 120 -0.48 33.81 -3.76
C ASP A 120 0.65 33.04 -4.45
N MET A 121 0.32 32.36 -5.54
CA MET A 121 1.29 31.60 -6.34
C MET A 121 1.21 32.00 -7.81
N ASP A 122 2.34 32.45 -8.35
CA ASP A 122 2.47 32.68 -9.80
C ASP A 122 2.87 31.39 -10.51
N LEU A 123 1.87 30.60 -10.92
CA LEU A 123 2.06 29.34 -11.66
C LEU A 123 2.85 29.50 -12.97
N ALA A 124 2.87 30.70 -13.58
CA ALA A 124 3.59 30.94 -14.83
C ALA A 124 5.11 31.03 -14.62
N SER A 125 5.55 31.42 -13.43
CA SER A 125 6.97 31.54 -13.07
C SER A 125 7.68 30.19 -12.87
N PHE A 126 6.93 29.12 -12.62
CA PHE A 126 7.47 27.80 -12.27
C PHE A 126 7.98 26.98 -13.45
N GLY A 127 7.92 27.50 -14.69
CA GLY A 127 8.42 26.78 -15.86
C GLY A 127 7.77 25.40 -16.08
N ILE A 128 6.58 25.18 -15.51
CA ILE A 128 5.85 23.93 -15.59
C ILE A 128 5.61 23.65 -17.07
N SER A 129 6.24 22.58 -17.57
CA SER A 129 6.11 22.19 -18.96
C SER A 129 4.64 21.97 -19.27
N LYS A 130 4.14 22.68 -20.28
CA LYS A 130 2.75 22.65 -20.72
C LYS A 130 2.33 21.18 -20.88
N VAL A 131 1.28 20.75 -20.16
CA VAL A 131 0.74 19.38 -20.29
C VAL A 131 0.52 19.13 -21.79
N PRO A 132 1.15 18.10 -22.39
CA PRO A 132 0.90 17.75 -23.78
C PRO A 132 -0.60 17.55 -23.96
N GLU A 133 -1.18 18.12 -25.02
CA GLU A 133 -2.60 17.94 -25.29
C GLU A 133 -2.95 16.44 -25.24
N PRO A 134 -4.04 16.05 -24.56
CA PRO A 134 -4.42 14.66 -24.46
C PRO A 134 -4.49 14.08 -25.88
N MET A 135 -3.74 13.00 -26.12
CA MET A 135 -3.84 12.30 -27.38
C MET A 135 -5.32 11.93 -27.61
N PRO A 136 -5.83 12.10 -28.84
CA PRO A 136 -7.20 11.72 -29.14
C PRO A 136 -7.42 10.27 -28.76
N ASP A 137 -8.51 10.01 -28.03
CA ASP A 137 -8.86 8.68 -27.54
C ASP A 137 -8.71 7.65 -28.68
N PRO A 138 -8.05 6.50 -28.43
CA PRO A 138 -8.03 5.44 -29.42
C PRO A 138 -9.48 5.08 -29.79
N PRO A 139 -9.78 4.88 -31.07
CA PRO A 139 -11.14 4.61 -31.51
C PRO A 139 -11.67 3.40 -30.75
N LEU A 140 -12.77 3.61 -30.02
CA LEU A 140 -13.48 2.57 -29.29
C LEU A 140 -13.61 1.33 -30.19
N PRO A 141 -13.25 0.12 -29.71
CA PRO A 141 -13.43 -1.08 -30.49
C PRO A 141 -14.90 -1.17 -30.89
N LYS A 142 -15.14 -1.21 -32.21
CA LYS A 142 -16.48 -1.31 -32.78
C LYS A 142 -17.23 -2.43 -32.06
N ARG A 143 -18.21 -2.06 -31.23
CA ARG A 143 -19.18 -3.01 -30.67
C ARG A 143 -19.68 -3.86 -31.82
N ARG A 144 -19.32 -5.15 -31.83
CA ARG A 144 -19.96 -6.13 -32.71
C ARG A 144 -21.45 -6.01 -32.45
N ALA A 145 -22.20 -5.67 -33.49
CA ALA A 145 -23.66 -5.63 -33.41
C ALA A 145 -24.15 -6.99 -32.85
N PRO A 146 -25.13 -6.99 -31.93
CA PRO A 146 -25.73 -8.23 -31.49
C PRO A 146 -26.30 -8.96 -32.71
N ALA A 147 -26.01 -10.25 -32.82
CA ALA A 147 -26.52 -11.10 -33.89
C ALA A 147 -28.06 -11.00 -33.92
N PRO A 148 -28.69 -10.91 -35.10
CA PRO A 148 -30.14 -10.87 -35.19
C PRO A 148 -30.74 -12.17 -34.62
N PRO A 149 -31.89 -12.09 -33.94
CA PRO A 149 -32.55 -13.27 -33.42
C PRO A 149 -32.97 -14.20 -34.57
N PRO A 150 -32.89 -15.53 -34.39
CA PRO A 150 -33.33 -16.48 -35.40
C PRO A 150 -34.83 -16.31 -35.65
N SER A 151 -35.22 -16.14 -36.92
CA SER A 151 -36.61 -16.12 -37.36
C SER A 151 -37.20 -17.55 -37.38
N PRO A 152 -38.53 -17.69 -37.19
CA PRO A 152 -39.17 -18.98 -36.92
C PRO A 152 -39.25 -19.89 -38.14
N ALA A 153 -39.25 -21.19 -37.86
CA ALA A 153 -39.15 -22.31 -38.78
C ALA A 153 -40.26 -22.40 -39.84
N VAL A 154 -39.91 -23.00 -40.99
CA VAL A 154 -40.86 -23.69 -41.87
C VAL A 154 -40.40 -25.14 -42.00
N GLU A 155 -41.27 -26.04 -41.56
CA GLU A 155 -41.14 -27.49 -41.61
C GLU A 155 -41.21 -28.02 -43.06
N THR A 156 -40.36 -29.01 -43.37
CA THR A 156 -40.73 -30.09 -44.29
C THR A 156 -40.17 -31.42 -43.79
N SER A 157 -41.04 -32.21 -43.16
CA SER A 157 -41.19 -33.67 -43.22
C SER A 157 -40.04 -34.49 -43.83
N SER A 158 -39.42 -35.37 -43.03
CA SER A 158 -39.39 -36.82 -43.30
C SER A 158 -38.77 -37.61 -42.12
N THR A 159 -39.57 -38.56 -41.60
CA THR A 159 -39.23 -39.92 -41.15
C THR A 159 -37.84 -40.18 -40.55
N ASP A 160 -37.74 -40.43 -39.25
CA ASP A 160 -37.81 -41.78 -38.65
C ASP A 160 -37.49 -41.77 -37.14
N ARG A 161 -38.20 -42.59 -36.37
CA ARG A 161 -38.02 -42.85 -34.93
C ARG A 161 -37.04 -44.02 -34.74
N PRO A 162 -36.30 -44.12 -33.60
CA PRO A 162 -36.84 -44.63 -32.33
C PRO A 162 -36.35 -43.83 -31.08
N ILE A 163 -37.21 -43.46 -30.12
CA ILE A 163 -37.64 -44.20 -28.91
C ILE A 163 -36.50 -44.85 -28.10
N PHE A 164 -36.14 -44.21 -26.97
CA PHE A 164 -35.71 -44.73 -25.64
C PHE A 164 -35.28 -43.48 -24.84
N GLY A 165 -35.59 -43.19 -23.58
CA GLY A 165 -36.35 -43.79 -22.49
C GLY A 165 -36.08 -42.86 -21.29
N SER A 166 -37.12 -42.49 -20.54
CA SER A 166 -37.06 -41.60 -19.38
C SER A 166 -36.56 -42.33 -18.14
N GLU A 167 -35.77 -41.67 -17.28
CA GLU A 167 -35.63 -41.95 -15.83
C GLU A 167 -35.08 -40.65 -15.19
N GLU A 168 -35.92 -39.80 -14.58
CA GLU A 168 -36.44 -39.84 -13.21
C GLU A 168 -35.40 -39.36 -12.15
N ALA A 169 -35.78 -38.30 -11.43
CA ALA A 169 -35.03 -37.71 -10.33
C ALA A 169 -35.03 -38.62 -9.08
N PRO A 170 -34.25 -38.29 -8.03
CA PRO A 170 -34.98 -37.74 -6.89
C PRO A 170 -34.28 -36.62 -6.11
N ALA A 171 -35.15 -35.92 -5.39
CA ALA A 171 -34.92 -34.81 -4.47
C ALA A 171 -33.92 -35.10 -3.33
N ARG A 172 -33.20 -34.06 -2.89
CA ARG A 172 -32.56 -34.00 -1.57
C ARG A 172 -33.10 -32.82 -0.76
N GLU A 173 -34.04 -33.18 0.09
CA GLU A 173 -34.22 -32.85 1.52
C GLU A 173 -33.67 -31.49 2.04
N VAL A 174 -34.61 -30.61 2.36
CA VAL A 174 -34.42 -29.36 3.11
C VAL A 174 -34.43 -29.67 4.61
N VAL A 175 -33.28 -29.52 5.26
CA VAL A 175 -33.15 -29.63 6.72
C VAL A 175 -33.48 -28.27 7.36
N LYS A 176 -34.52 -28.24 8.20
CA LYS A 176 -34.86 -27.10 9.07
C LYS A 176 -33.97 -27.09 10.32
N PRO A 177 -33.49 -25.94 10.81
CA PRO A 177 -32.80 -25.88 12.09
C PRO A 177 -33.79 -25.82 13.26
N ASN A 178 -33.53 -26.61 14.30
CA ASN A 178 -34.25 -26.66 15.56
C ASN A 178 -33.67 -25.61 16.54
N PRO A 179 -34.49 -24.86 17.32
CA PRO A 179 -34.01 -23.86 18.26
C PRO A 179 -33.94 -24.43 19.68
N ALA A 180 -32.79 -24.31 20.36
CA ALA A 180 -32.64 -24.14 21.81
C ALA A 180 -31.22 -24.53 22.27
N ALA A 181 -30.47 -23.56 22.79
CA ALA A 181 -29.73 -23.64 24.06
C ALA A 181 -28.85 -22.40 24.17
N SER A 182 -29.32 -21.41 24.92
CA SER A 182 -28.57 -20.22 25.30
C SER A 182 -27.62 -20.59 26.44
N GLU A 183 -26.30 -20.59 26.19
CA GLU A 183 -25.29 -20.61 27.26
C GLU A 183 -25.22 -19.22 27.93
N PRO A 184 -25.13 -19.14 29.27
CA PRO A 184 -24.97 -17.87 29.97
C PRO A 184 -23.57 -17.28 29.78
N PRO A 185 -23.43 -15.94 29.83
CA PRO A 185 -22.16 -15.27 29.59
C PRO A 185 -21.14 -15.57 30.69
N GLN A 186 -19.97 -16.09 30.30
CA GLN A 186 -18.81 -16.18 31.18
C GLN A 186 -18.29 -14.77 31.52
N GLU A 187 -18.12 -14.54 32.82
CA GLU A 187 -17.54 -13.33 33.39
C GLU A 187 -16.04 -13.24 32.99
N PRO A 188 -15.55 -12.08 32.52
CA PRO A 188 -14.16 -11.95 32.09
C PRO A 188 -13.20 -12.08 33.28
N ALA A 189 -12.18 -12.94 33.12
CA ALA A 189 -11.13 -13.13 34.11
C ALA A 189 -10.39 -11.80 34.43
N PRO A 190 -10.00 -11.56 35.69
CA PRO A 190 -9.27 -10.36 36.07
C PRO A 190 -7.89 -10.30 35.37
N PRO A 191 -7.41 -9.10 34.99
CA PRO A 191 -6.13 -8.93 34.32
C PRO A 191 -4.96 -9.39 35.21
N PRO A 192 -3.89 -9.95 34.62
CA PRO A 192 -2.70 -10.32 35.37
C PRO A 192 -2.03 -9.09 36.01
N PRO A 193 -1.36 -9.25 37.17
CA PRO A 193 -0.65 -8.15 37.82
C PRO A 193 0.48 -7.62 36.93
N PRO A 194 0.80 -6.32 37.03
CA PRO A 194 1.87 -5.71 36.24
C PRO A 194 3.23 -6.36 36.56
N PRO A 195 4.13 -6.46 35.57
CA PRO A 195 5.48 -6.98 35.78
C PRO A 195 6.24 -6.14 36.80
N VAL A 196 6.88 -6.82 37.75
CA VAL A 196 7.75 -6.22 38.77
C VAL A 196 8.91 -5.52 38.06
N ALA A 197 9.08 -4.22 38.36
CA ALA A 197 10.16 -3.43 37.78
C ALA A 197 11.54 -4.04 38.12
N PRO A 198 12.47 -4.13 37.16
CA PRO A 198 13.83 -4.57 37.45
C PRO A 198 14.53 -3.56 38.38
N PRO A 199 15.45 -4.03 39.26
CA PRO A 199 16.15 -3.16 40.20
C PRO A 199 16.97 -2.10 39.45
N GLU A 200 16.92 -0.87 39.95
CA GLU A 200 17.70 0.26 39.42
C GLU A 200 19.21 -0.08 39.43
N PRO A 201 19.93 0.17 38.33
CA PRO A 201 21.38 0.03 38.32
C PRO A 201 22.02 1.10 39.22
N PRO A 202 23.13 0.79 39.90
CA PRO A 202 23.81 1.76 40.76
C PRO A 202 24.30 2.96 39.95
N ALA A 203 24.11 4.16 40.51
CA ALA A 203 24.57 5.42 39.95
C ALA A 203 26.07 5.34 39.64
N THR A 204 26.40 5.28 38.35
CA THR A 204 27.77 5.42 37.88
C THR A 204 28.03 6.91 37.78
N GLU A 205 28.75 7.47 38.76
CA GLU A 205 29.31 8.81 38.68
C GLU A 205 30.24 8.88 37.47
N LEU A 206 29.82 9.59 36.43
CA LEU A 206 30.69 9.92 35.30
C LEU A 206 31.68 11.00 35.78
N PRO A 207 32.99 10.83 35.59
CA PRO A 207 33.93 11.90 35.83
C PRO A 207 33.70 13.03 34.81
N LEU A 208 33.51 14.22 35.33
CA LEU A 208 33.69 15.49 34.62
C LEU A 208 35.15 15.64 34.17
N ASP A 209 35.31 16.45 33.12
CA ASP A 209 36.54 16.97 32.52
C ASP A 209 37.21 16.10 31.44
N SER A 210 37.08 16.52 30.18
CA SER A 210 38.00 17.50 29.60
C SER A 210 37.69 17.74 28.12
N ASP A 211 37.41 19.00 27.79
CA ASP A 211 37.49 19.55 26.44
C ASP A 211 38.96 19.48 25.96
N ASP A 212 39.25 18.55 25.04
CA ASP A 212 40.49 18.56 24.26
C ASP A 212 40.19 18.18 22.81
N TRP A 213 39.54 19.11 22.09
CA TRP A 213 39.43 19.06 20.63
C TRP A 213 40.62 19.77 20.00
N THR A 214 41.79 19.14 20.10
CA THR A 214 42.96 19.53 19.29
C THR A 214 43.04 18.61 18.07
N ILE A 215 42.76 19.16 16.88
CA ILE A 215 42.96 18.47 15.59
C ILE A 215 44.46 18.54 15.23
N PRO A 216 45.20 17.42 15.09
CA PRO A 216 46.50 17.43 14.44
C PRO A 216 46.30 17.20 12.94
N GLY A 217 46.93 18.06 12.13
CA GLY A 217 46.73 18.11 10.69
C GLY A 217 47.07 16.84 9.90
N ALA A 218 46.26 16.61 8.87
CA ALA A 218 46.57 16.00 7.58
C ALA A 218 45.37 16.23 6.64
#